data_AF-A0A2J8MLL9-F1
#
_entry.id   AF-A0A2J8MLL9-F1
#
_cell.length_a   1.000
_cell.length_b   1.000
_cell.length_c   1.000
_cell.angle_alpha   90.00
_cell.angle_beta   90.00
_cell.angle_gamma   90.00
#
_symmetry.space_group_name_H-M   'P 1'
#
loop_
_entity.id
_entity.type
_entity.pdbx_description
1 polymer ?
#
loop_
_entity_poly.entity_id
_entity_poly.type
_entity_poly.pdbx_seq_one_letter_code
_entity_poly.pdbx_strand_id
1 'polypeptide(L)'
;EGLNLPSQLAHRIAEKSRRNLRKALLMCEACRVQQYPFTADQEIPETDWEVYLRETANAIVSQQTPQRLLEVRGRLYELLTHCIPPEVIMKACKEESRSCDIF
;
A
#
# COMPACT_ATOMS: atom_id res chain seq x y z
N GLU A 1 -7.33 -18.74 -20.85
CA GLU A 1 -7.95 -17.41 -20.79
C GLU A 1 -9.47 -17.48 -20.57
N GLY A 2 -9.92 -17.81 -19.35
CA GLY A 2 -11.35 -18.02 -19.03
C GLY A 2 -11.65 -17.84 -17.54
N LEU A 3 -11.07 -16.80 -16.95
CA LEU A 3 -11.20 -16.49 -15.52
C LEU A 3 -12.49 -15.68 -15.30
N ASN A 4 -13.36 -16.14 -14.40
CA ASN A 4 -14.53 -15.39 -13.98
C ASN A 4 -14.15 -14.35 -12.93
N LEU A 5 -13.74 -13.16 -13.37
CA LEU A 5 -13.45 -12.04 -12.47
C LEU A 5 -14.76 -11.28 -12.16
N PRO A 6 -15.23 -11.24 -10.89
CA PRO A 6 -16.40 -10.47 -10.51
C PRO A 6 -16.18 -8.99 -10.79
N SER A 7 -17.19 -8.31 -11.33
CA SER A 7 -17.12 -6.87 -11.65
C SER A 7 -16.82 -6.01 -10.42
N GLN A 8 -17.35 -6.40 -9.25
CA GLN A 8 -17.09 -5.70 -7.98
C GLN A 8 -15.60 -5.80 -7.57
N LEU A 9 -14.99 -6.98 -7.68
CA LEU A 9 -13.57 -7.16 -7.39
C LEU A 9 -12.71 -6.38 -8.40
N ALA A 10 -13.06 -6.43 -9.69
CA ALA A 10 -12.37 -5.65 -10.73
C ALA A 10 -12.42 -4.14 -10.46
N HIS A 11 -13.57 -3.62 -10.03
CA HIS A 11 -13.73 -2.21 -9.67
C HIS A 11 -12.84 -1.83 -8.47
N ARG A 12 -12.85 -2.65 -7.41
CA ARG A 12 -12.01 -2.42 -6.23
C ARG A 12 -10.52 -2.46 -6.56
N ILE A 13 -10.08 -3.38 -7.43
CA ILE A 13 -8.70 -3.42 -7.93
C ILE A 13 -8.37 -2.16 -8.73
N ALA A 14 -9.27 -1.71 -9.62
CA ALA A 14 -9.07 -0.50 -10.41
C ALA A 14 -8.91 0.74 -9.50
N GLU A 15 -9.73 0.87 -8.46
CA GLU A 15 -9.63 1.94 -7.46
C GLU A 15 -8.32 1.86 -6.66
N LYS A 16 -8.00 0.70 -6.07
CA LYS A 16 -6.76 0.50 -5.30
C LYS A 16 -5.48 0.68 -6.12
N SER A 17 -5.52 0.38 -7.42
CA SER A 17 -4.38 0.54 -8.31
C SER A 17 -4.02 1.99 -8.59
N ARG A 18 -4.90 2.95 -8.27
CA ARG A 18 -4.72 4.39 -8.50
C ARG A 18 -4.28 4.72 -9.94
N ARG A 19 -4.97 4.13 -10.93
CA ARG A 19 -4.71 4.28 -12.38
C ARG A 19 -3.36 3.72 -12.85
N ASN A 20 -2.71 2.89 -12.05
CA ASN A 20 -1.51 2.16 -12.46
C ASN A 20 -1.90 0.76 -12.96
N LEU A 21 -1.90 0.58 -14.29
CA LEU A 21 -2.30 -0.67 -14.91
C LEU A 21 -1.40 -1.86 -14.49
N ARG A 22 -0.08 -1.64 -14.36
CA ARG A 22 0.84 -2.67 -13.90
C ARG A 22 0.49 -3.14 -12.49
N LYS A 23 0.18 -2.20 -11.59
CA LYS A 23 -0.23 -2.49 -10.22
C LYS A 23 -1.57 -3.25 -10.20
N ALA A 24 -2.55 -2.85 -11.01
CA ALA A 24 -3.83 -3.56 -11.11
C ALA A 24 -3.65 -5.03 -11.56
N LEU A 25 -2.80 -5.28 -12.56
CA LEU A 25 -2.53 -6.64 -13.03
C LEU A 25 -1.86 -7.49 -11.94
N LEU A 26 -0.81 -6.97 -11.29
CA LEU A 26 -0.14 -7.66 -10.19
C LEU A 26 -1.08 -7.95 -9.02
N MET A 27 -1.97 -7.00 -8.67
CA MET A 27 -3.00 -7.20 -7.65
C MET A 27 -3.99 -8.31 -8.05
N CYS A 28 -4.43 -8.33 -9.31
CA CYS A 28 -5.32 -9.38 -9.82
C CYS A 28 -4.66 -10.77 -9.78
N GLU A 29 -3.39 -10.87 -10.17
CA GLU A 29 -2.61 -12.09 -10.09
C GLU A 29 -2.42 -12.56 -8.64
N ALA A 30 -2.10 -11.63 -7.73
CA ALA A 30 -1.95 -11.93 -6.31
C ALA A 30 -3.27 -12.42 -5.69
N CYS A 31 -4.40 -11.79 -6.04
CA CYS A 31 -5.73 -12.27 -5.63
C CYS A 31 -5.96 -13.71 -6.11
N ARG A 32 -5.63 -14.02 -7.36
CA ARG A 32 -5.80 -15.36 -7.92
C ARG A 32 -4.96 -16.41 -7.18
N VAL A 33 -3.71 -16.08 -6.85
CA VAL A 33 -2.79 -16.98 -6.14
C VAL A 33 -3.25 -17.20 -4.70
N GLN A 34 -3.76 -16.16 -4.04
CA GLN A 34 -4.24 -16.24 -2.65
C GLN A 34 -5.53 -17.05 -2.53
N GLN A 35 -6.50 -16.84 -3.44
CA GLN A 35 -7.77 -17.53 -3.42
C GLN A 35 -8.40 -17.61 -4.82
N TYR A 36 -8.75 -18.82 -5.23
CA TYR A 36 -9.54 -19.08 -6.43
C TYR A 36 -10.57 -20.20 -6.16
N PRO A 37 -11.84 -20.08 -6.60
CA PRO A 37 -12.43 -19.03 -7.44
C PRO A 37 -12.51 -17.64 -6.77
N PHE A 38 -12.50 -16.59 -7.59
CA PHE A 38 -12.64 -15.21 -7.09
C PHE A 38 -13.96 -15.01 -6.37
N THR A 39 -13.94 -14.20 -5.30
CA THR A 39 -15.14 -13.73 -4.61
C THR A 39 -15.22 -12.20 -4.66
N ALA A 40 -16.42 -11.64 -4.58
CA ALA A 40 -16.59 -10.19 -4.64
C ALA A 40 -15.93 -9.46 -3.45
N ASP A 41 -15.99 -10.08 -2.27
CA ASP A 41 -15.50 -9.55 -1.01
C ASP A 41 -14.05 -9.95 -0.70
N GLN A 42 -13.36 -10.58 -1.66
CA GLN A 42 -11.98 -11.00 -1.49
C GLN A 42 -11.10 -9.81 -1.07
N GLU A 43 -10.18 -10.06 -0.13
CA GLU A 43 -9.18 -9.08 0.25
C GLU A 43 -8.17 -8.91 -0.88
N ILE A 44 -7.88 -7.67 -1.24
CA ILE A 44 -6.86 -7.35 -2.26
C ILE A 44 -5.55 -7.13 -1.51
N PRO A 45 -4.56 -8.03 -1.69
CA PRO A 45 -3.29 -7.93 -0.98
C PRO A 45 -2.58 -6.64 -1.38
N GLU A 46 -2.06 -5.96 -0.37
CA GLU A 46 -1.20 -4.80 -0.54
C GLU A 46 0.26 -5.25 -0.47
N THR A 47 1.15 -4.54 -1.16
CA THR A 47 2.57 -4.87 -1.11
C THR A 47 3.17 -4.52 0.24
N ASP A 48 4.04 -5.36 0.78
CA ASP A 48 4.62 -5.21 2.13
C ASP A 48 5.20 -3.81 2.39
N TRP A 49 5.91 -3.25 1.40
CA TRP A 49 6.51 -1.91 1.54
C TRP A 49 5.47 -0.79 1.64
N GLU A 50 4.29 -0.94 1.02
CA GLU A 50 3.19 0.05 1.12
C GLU A 50 2.57 0.03 2.51
N VAL A 51 2.38 -1.16 3.09
CA VAL A 51 1.89 -1.34 4.46
C VAL A 51 2.90 -0.77 5.46
N TYR A 52 4.17 -1.15 5.32
CA TYR A 52 5.25 -0.68 6.18
C TYR A 52 5.40 0.84 6.15
N LEU A 53 5.23 1.46 4.98
CA LEU A 53 5.28 2.90 4.79
C LEU A 53 4.08 3.61 5.42
N ARG A 54 2.87 3.06 5.27
CA ARG A 54 1.67 3.57 5.96
C ARG A 54 1.83 3.57 7.47
N GLU A 55 2.30 2.46 8.04
CA GLU A 55 2.60 2.38 9.46
C GLU A 55 3.66 3.40 9.89
N THR A 56 4.69 3.62 9.07
CA THR A 56 5.72 4.63 9.32
C THR A 56 5.12 6.04 9.35
N ALA A 57 4.25 6.36 8.40
CA ALA A 57 3.54 7.64 8.36
C ALA A 57 2.61 7.82 9.58
N ASN A 58 1.87 6.77 9.96
CA ASN A 58 1.06 6.78 11.18
C ASN A 58 1.90 6.97 12.44
N ALA A 59 3.08 6.35 12.52
CA ALA A 59 4.00 6.53 13.64
C ALA A 59 4.47 7.99 13.77
N ILE A 60 4.72 8.69 12.65
CA ILE A 60 5.08 10.11 12.60
C ILE A 60 3.95 11.00 13.12
N VAL A 61 2.71 10.74 12.66
CA VAL A 61 1.52 11.53 13.06
C VAL A 61 1.17 11.27 14.53
N SER A 62 1.31 10.02 14.99
CA SER A 62 0.93 9.62 16.35
C SER A 62 1.73 10.32 17.45
N GLN A 63 3.03 10.55 17.24
CA GLN A 63 3.90 11.07 18.29
C GLN A 63 5.12 11.78 17.70
N GLN A 64 5.32 13.03 18.09
CA GLN A 64 6.41 13.89 17.58
C GLN A 64 7.51 14.08 18.64
N THR A 65 8.01 12.96 19.20
CA THR A 65 9.13 12.98 20.16
C THR A 65 10.46 12.64 19.47
N PRO A 66 11.61 13.07 20.02
CA PRO A 66 12.93 12.72 19.48
C PRO A 66 13.18 11.21 19.39
N GLN A 67 12.66 10.44 20.35
CA GLN A 67 12.74 8.98 20.33
C GLN A 67 11.97 8.39 19.15
N ARG A 68 10.74 8.86 18.90
CA ARG A 68 9.94 8.40 17.77
C ARG A 68 10.59 8.76 16.43
N LEU A 69 11.21 9.94 16.35
CA LEU A 69 11.96 10.35 15.17
C LEU A 69 13.14 9.42 14.87
N LEU A 70 13.83 8.91 15.89
CA LEU A 70 14.91 7.95 15.74
C LEU A 70 14.40 6.61 15.19
N GLU A 71 13.28 6.11 15.70
CA GLU A 71 12.60 4.90 15.21
C GLU A 71 12.20 5.06 13.74
N VAL A 72 11.51 6.17 13.41
CA VAL A 72 11.09 6.49 12.04
C VAL A 72 12.30 6.54 11.10
N ARG A 73 13.42 7.14 11.54
CA ARG A 73 14.66 7.16 10.75
C ARG A 73 15.15 5.75 10.42
N GLY A 74 15.08 4.82 11.38
CA GLY A 74 15.40 3.41 11.15
C GLY A 74 14.50 2.78 10.08
N ARG A 75 13.19 3.00 10.19
CA ARG A 75 12.20 2.51 9.20
C ARG A 75 12.45 3.06 7.79
N LEU A 76 12.82 4.34 7.69
CA LEU A 76 13.19 4.94 6.41
C LEU A 76 14.45 4.31 5.81
N TYR A 77 15.45 3.97 6.63
CA TYR A 77 16.63 3.27 6.15
C TYR A 77 16.31 1.86 5.62
N GLU A 78 15.43 1.12 6.28
CA GLU A 78 14.99 -0.20 5.79
C GLU A 78 14.36 -0.09 4.39
N LEU A 79 13.48 0.89 4.18
CA LEU A 79 12.88 1.15 2.86
C LEU A 79 13.92 1.47 1.78
N LEU A 80 14.94 2.27 2.13
CA LEU A 80 16.03 2.60 1.20
C LEU A 80 16.90 1.38 0.89
N THR A 81 17.17 0.53 1.88
CA THR A 81 17.91 -0.74 1.70
C THR A 81 17.16 -1.70 0.78
N HIS A 82 15.83 -1.68 0.79
CA HIS A 82 14.98 -2.44 -0.15
C HIS A 82 14.82 -1.76 -1.53
N CYS A 83 15.68 -0.80 -1.87
CA CYS A 83 15.70 -0.11 -3.16
C CYS A 83 14.40 0.62 -3.52
N ILE A 84 13.64 1.09 -2.51
CA ILE A 84 12.49 1.95 -2.75
C ILE A 84 12.97 3.39 -2.96
N PRO A 85 12.65 4.05 -4.09
CA PRO A 85 13.14 5.39 -4.35
C PRO A 85 12.66 6.41 -3.29
N PRO A 86 13.52 7.34 -2.83
CA PRO A 86 13.15 8.35 -1.83
C PRO A 86 11.93 9.20 -2.22
N GLU A 87 11.77 9.48 -3.52
CA GLU A 87 10.64 10.24 -4.06
C GLU A 87 9.30 9.54 -3.83
N VAL A 88 9.29 8.20 -3.95
CA VAL A 88 8.10 7.37 -3.70
C VAL A 88 7.75 7.40 -2.22
N ILE A 89 8.76 7.25 -1.36
CA ILE A 89 8.62 7.30 0.10
C ILE A 89 7.99 8.64 0.52
N MET A 90 8.55 9.75 0.06
CA MET A 90 8.09 11.09 0.43
C MET A 90 6.67 11.37 -0.08
N LYS A 91 6.35 10.96 -1.31
CA LYS A 91 5.02 11.15 -1.89
C LYS A 91 3.96 10.40 -1.08
N ALA A 92 4.23 9.14 -0.72
CA ALA A 92 3.31 8.32 0.05
C ALA A 92 3.13 8.85 1.48
N CYS A 93 4.20 9.25 2.18
CA CYS A 93 4.08 9.89 3.49
C CYS A 93 3.18 11.13 3.45
N LYS A 94 3.35 11.98 2.43
CA LYS A 94 2.52 13.19 2.24
C LYS A 94 1.04 12.86 1.98
N GLU A 95 0.77 11.82 1.20
CA GLU A 95 -0.60 11.37 0.93
C GLU A 95 -1.27 10.82 2.20
N GLU A 96 -0.54 10.05 3.00
CA GLU A 96 -1.07 9.46 4.24
C GLU A 96 -1.33 10.53 5.32
N SER A 97 -0.42 11.49 5.50
CA SER A 97 -0.63 12.60 6.46
C SER A 97 -1.90 13.40 6.15
N ARG A 98 -2.20 13.63 4.85
CA ARG A 98 -3.45 14.28 4.45
C ARG A 98 -4.70 13.45 4.77
N SER A 99 -4.60 12.12 4.79
CA SER A 99 -5.71 11.26 5.16
C SER A 99 -6.00 11.34 6.66
N CYS A 100 -4.97 11.59 7.49
CA CYS A 100 -5.12 11.81 8.92
C CYS A 100 -5.71 13.19 9.26
N ASP A 101 -5.46 14.22 8.46
CA ASP A 101 -6.01 15.58 8.67
C ASP A 101 -7.53 15.68 8.44
N ILE A 102 -8.18 14.62 7.92
CA ILE A 102 -9.62 14.60 7.59
C ILE A 102 -10.48 14.04 8.76
N PHE A 103 -9.88 13.76 9.91
CA PHE A 103 -10.58 13.36 11.14
C PHE A 103 -10.37 14.33 12.30
#